data_AF-A0A1M7GPN2-F1
#
_entry.id   AF-A0A1M7GPN2-F1
#
_cell.length_a   1.000
_cell.length_b   1.000
_cell.length_c   1.000
_cell.angle_alpha   90.00
_cell.angle_beta   90.00
_cell.angle_gamma   90.00
#
_symmetry.space_group_name_H-M   'P 1'
#
loop_
_entity.id
_entity.type
_entity.pdbx_description
1 polymer ?
#
loop_
_entity_poly.entity_id
_entity_poly.type
_entity_poly.pdbx_seq_one_letter_code
_entity_poly.pdbx_strand_id
1 'polypeptide(L)'
;MAKNDTIHVRVDENVKINAEQTLALLGLTISEAVNMMLCQVNLTGGLPFQVKLPAPENIIVNSKADIERKLNEAEQDISNGNVLSSDTTFDALEKKYAL
;
A
#
# COMPACT_ATOMS: atom_id res chain seq x y z
N MET A 1 -15.65 21.33 -30.25
CA MET A 1 -15.60 19.86 -30.09
C MET A 1 -14.37 19.54 -29.26
N ALA A 2 -14.50 18.83 -28.14
CA ALA A 2 -13.33 18.35 -27.41
C ALA A 2 -12.57 17.38 -28.32
N LYS A 3 -11.24 17.52 -28.38
CA LYS A 3 -10.39 16.62 -29.16
C LYS A 3 -10.20 15.36 -28.32
N ASN A 4 -11.03 14.36 -28.57
CA ASN A 4 -10.95 13.09 -27.87
C ASN A 4 -9.92 12.20 -28.58
N ASP A 5 -9.07 11.56 -27.80
CA ASP A 5 -8.12 10.54 -28.25
C ASP A 5 -8.37 9.25 -27.47
N THR A 6 -8.02 8.10 -28.04
CA THR A 6 -8.31 6.78 -27.46
C THR A 6 -7.06 6.17 -26.82
N ILE A 7 -7.21 5.60 -25.62
CA ILE A 7 -6.13 4.93 -24.91
C ILE A 7 -6.34 3.41 -25.01
N HIS A 8 -5.34 2.69 -25.53
CA HIS A 8 -5.31 1.23 -25.54
C HIS A 8 -4.37 0.72 -24.44
N VAL A 9 -4.92 -0.02 -23.47
CA VAL A 9 -4.17 -0.57 -22.33
C VAL A 9 -4.30 -2.08 -22.30
N ARG A 10 -3.19 -2.79 -22.12
CA ARG A 10 -3.21 -4.23 -21.81
C ARG A 10 -3.43 -4.41 -20.31
N VAL A 11 -4.37 -5.28 -19.96
CA VAL A 11 -4.74 -5.58 -18.58
C VAL A 11 -5.03 -7.07 -18.47
N ASP A 12 -4.72 -7.65 -17.32
CA ASP A 12 -5.14 -9.01 -16.99
C ASP A 12 -6.68 -9.09 -16.95
N GLU A 13 -7.25 -10.19 -17.45
CA GLU A 13 -8.69 -10.34 -17.57
C GLU A 13 -9.40 -10.33 -16.21
N ASN A 14 -8.83 -11.00 -15.21
CA ASN A 14 -9.41 -11.03 -13.87
C ASN A 14 -9.32 -9.65 -13.21
N VAL A 15 -8.19 -8.96 -13.38
CA VAL A 15 -8.03 -7.57 -12.89
C VAL A 15 -9.08 -6.66 -13.51
N LYS A 16 -9.34 -6.77 -14.82
CA LYS A 16 -10.35 -5.97 -15.50
C LYS A 16 -11.75 -6.23 -14.93
N ILE A 17 -12.16 -7.49 -14.81
CA ILE A 17 -13.49 -7.88 -14.31
C ILE A 17 -13.69 -7.37 -12.88
N ASN A 18 -12.69 -7.58 -12.00
CA ASN A 18 -12.77 -7.14 -10.61
C ASN A 18 -12.84 -5.61 -10.48
N ALA A 19 -12.04 -4.90 -11.28
CA ALA A 19 -12.06 -3.44 -11.31
C ALA A 19 -13.42 -2.91 -11.80
N GLU A 20 -13.99 -3.51 -12.85
CA GLU A 20 -15.29 -3.12 -13.39
C GLU A 20 -16.42 -3.29 -12.35
N GLN A 21 -16.46 -4.43 -11.66
CA GLN A 21 -17.42 -4.67 -10.58
C GLN A 21 -17.26 -3.68 -9.43
N THR A 22 -16.01 -3.42 -9.02
CA THR A 22 -15.73 -2.51 -7.90
C THR A 22 -16.11 -1.07 -8.23
N LEU A 23 -15.77 -0.59 -9.44
CA LEU A 23 -16.10 0.77 -9.89
C LEU A 23 -17.61 0.95 -10.11
N ALA A 24 -18.32 -0.09 -10.57
CA ALA A 24 -19.77 -0.06 -10.72
C ALA A 24 -20.50 0.19 -9.39
N LEU A 25 -19.96 -0.31 -8.25
CA LEU A 25 -20.50 0.01 -6.92
C LEU A 25 -20.41 1.51 -6.58
N LEU A 26 -19.46 2.22 -7.20
CA LEU A 26 -19.30 3.67 -7.09
C LEU A 26 -20.03 4.44 -8.20
N GLY A 27 -20.76 3.73 -9.07
CA GLY A 27 -21.45 4.33 -10.23
C GLY A 27 -20.49 4.79 -11.33
N LEU A 28 -19.28 4.22 -11.41
CA LEU A 28 -18.24 4.60 -12.36
C LEU A 28 -17.95 3.47 -13.35
N THR A 29 -17.68 3.86 -14.59
CA THR A 29 -17.07 2.99 -15.60
C THR A 29 -15.54 3.01 -15.52
N ILE A 30 -14.86 2.02 -16.11
CA ILE A 30 -13.39 2.02 -16.24
C ILE A 30 -12.91 3.28 -16.95
N SER A 31 -13.58 3.71 -18.03
CA SER A 31 -13.19 4.89 -18.80
C SER A 31 -13.26 6.18 -17.97
N GLU A 32 -14.31 6.34 -17.15
CA GLU A 32 -14.42 7.49 -16.24
C GLU A 32 -13.33 7.47 -15.18
N ALA A 33 -13.07 6.32 -14.57
CA ALA A 33 -12.00 6.17 -13.58
C ALA A 33 -10.61 6.47 -14.16
N VAL A 34 -10.32 6.01 -15.38
CA VAL A 34 -9.07 6.31 -16.08
C VAL A 34 -8.97 7.81 -16.39
N ASN A 35 -10.05 8.45 -16.84
CA ASN A 35 -10.05 9.88 -17.10
C ASN A 35 -9.80 10.69 -15.81
N MET A 36 -10.45 10.31 -14.71
CA MET A 36 -10.23 10.92 -13.39
C MET A 36 -8.79 10.74 -12.92
N MET A 37 -8.19 9.56 -13.12
CA MET A 37 -6.79 9.29 -12.80
C MET A 37 -5.86 10.25 -13.53
N LEU A 38 -6.06 10.47 -14.83
CA LEU A 38 -5.26 11.40 -15.64
C LEU A 38 -5.46 12.87 -15.20
N CYS A 39 -6.69 13.26 -14.87
CA CYS A 39 -6.95 14.57 -14.28
C CYS A 39 -6.16 14.77 -12.97
N GLN A 40 -6.11 13.74 -12.12
CA GLN A 40 -5.37 13.80 -10.86
C GLN A 40 -3.86 13.92 -11.10
N VAL A 41 -3.31 13.19 -12.09
CA VAL A 41 -1.89 13.32 -12.47
C VAL A 41 -1.55 14.74 -12.88
N ASN A 42 -2.41 15.39 -13.68
CA ASN A 42 -2.20 16.78 -14.08
C ASN A 42 -2.29 17.75 -12.90
N LEU A 43 -3.16 17.46 -11.93
CA LEU A 43 -3.37 18.32 -10.76
C LEU A 43 -2.22 18.23 -9.76
N THR A 44 -1.68 17.03 -9.51
CA THR A 44 -0.66 16.79 -8.48
C THR A 44 0.77 16.80 -9.02
N GLY A 45 0.95 16.71 -10.34
CA GLY A 45 2.26 16.55 -10.97
C GLY A 45 2.91 15.20 -10.68
N GLY A 46 2.13 14.18 -10.31
CA GLY A 46 2.63 12.87 -9.92
C GLY A 46 1.55 11.79 -9.96
N LEU A 47 1.89 10.57 -9.55
CA LEU A 47 0.89 9.49 -9.48
C LEU A 47 -0.16 9.79 -8.41
N PRO A 48 -1.44 9.42 -8.64
CA PRO A 48 -2.54 9.70 -7.71
C PRO A 48 -2.55 8.75 -6.50
N PHE A 49 -1.53 7.92 -6.38
CA PHE A 49 -1.29 7.01 -5.26
C PHE A 49 0.21 6.95 -4.98
N GLN A 50 0.56 6.60 -3.75
CA GLN A 50 1.96 6.52 -3.33
C GLN A 50 2.60 5.23 -3.86
N VAL A 51 3.69 5.36 -4.60
CA VAL A 51 4.47 4.20 -5.06
C VAL A 51 5.38 3.74 -3.92
N LYS A 52 5.02 2.63 -3.28
CA LYS A 52 5.82 1.99 -2.25
C LYS A 52 6.10 0.55 -2.61
N LEU A 53 7.24 0.05 -2.16
CA LEU A 53 7.44 -1.40 -2.07
C LEU A 53 6.49 -1.94 -0.98
N PRO A 54 5.90 -3.13 -1.16
CA PRO A 54 5.17 -3.79 -0.09
C PRO A 54 6.07 -3.86 1.14
N ALA A 55 5.51 -3.52 2.30
CA ALA A 55 6.26 -3.66 3.55
C ALA A 55 6.70 -5.12 3.69
N PRO A 56 7.92 -5.38 4.19
CA PRO A 56 8.33 -6.76 4.47
C PRO A 56 7.26 -7.42 5.34
N GLU A 57 6.89 -8.64 4.97
CA GLU A 57 5.78 -9.44 5.54
C GLU A 57 5.78 -9.45 7.08
N ASN A 58 6.97 -9.34 7.67
CA ASN A 58 7.23 -9.23 9.11
C ASN A 58 6.51 -8.06 9.81
N ILE A 59 5.96 -7.08 9.09
CA ILE A 59 5.22 -5.94 9.68
C ILE A 59 3.70 -6.08 9.50
N ILE A 60 3.24 -6.97 8.62
CA ILE A 60 1.81 -7.11 8.34
C ILE A 60 1.18 -8.03 9.39
N VAL A 61 0.36 -7.44 10.25
CA VAL A 61 -0.50 -8.18 11.18
C VAL A 61 -1.80 -8.48 10.43
N ASN A 62 -2.00 -9.74 10.07
CA ASN A 62 -3.17 -10.16 9.28
C ASN A 62 -4.30 -10.72 10.16
N SER A 63 -4.01 -11.08 11.41
CA SER A 63 -4.97 -11.72 12.31
C SER A 63 -4.64 -11.50 13.79
N LYS A 64 -5.60 -11.79 14.67
CA LYS A 64 -5.39 -11.82 16.12
C LYS A 64 -4.28 -12.80 16.53
N ALA A 65 -4.22 -13.97 15.85
CA ALA A 65 -3.20 -14.98 16.12
C ALA A 65 -1.78 -14.48 15.81
N ASP A 66 -1.61 -13.60 14.81
CA ASP A 66 -0.32 -12.99 14.52
C ASP A 66 0.15 -12.05 15.63
N ILE A 67 -0.78 -11.34 16.27
CA ILE A 67 -0.48 -10.48 17.42
C ILE A 67 -0.06 -11.34 18.61
N GLU A 68 -0.83 -12.38 18.92
CA GLU A 68 -0.54 -13.30 20.03
C GLU A 68 0.83 -13.97 19.86
N ARG A 69 1.18 -14.40 18.63
CA ARG A 69 2.51 -14.92 18.31
C ARG A 69 3.61 -13.89 18.57
N LYS A 70 3.48 -12.66 18.05
CA LYS A 70 4.48 -11.60 18.22
C LYS A 70 4.67 -11.19 19.68
N LEU A 71 3.60 -11.20 20.48
CA LEU A 71 3.68 -10.94 21.91
C LEU A 71 4.48 -12.03 22.63
N ASN A 72 4.22 -13.29 22.33
CA ASN A 72 4.98 -14.41 22.91
C ASN A 72 6.46 -14.36 22.52
N GLU A 73 6.78 -14.00 21.27
CA GLU A 73 8.17 -13.81 20.81
C GLU A 73 8.84 -12.67 21.59
N ALA A 74 8.16 -11.54 21.78
CA ALA A 74 8.69 -10.41 22.55
C ALA A 74 8.92 -10.78 24.03
N GLU A 75 8.02 -11.55 24.64
CA GLU A 75 8.20 -12.05 26.02
C GLU A 75 9.44 -12.94 26.15
N GLN A 76 9.70 -13.80 25.16
CA GLN A 76 10.90 -14.64 25.13
C GLN A 76 12.17 -13.82 24.96
N ASP A 77 12.17 -12.82 24.09
CA ASP A 77 13.32 -11.92 23.91
C ASP A 77 13.64 -11.13 25.17
N ILE A 78 12.62 -10.64 25.89
CA ILE A 78 12.81 -10.00 27.20
C ILE A 78 13.42 -10.99 28.20
N SER A 79 12.90 -12.22 28.26
CA SER A 79 13.41 -13.25 29.17
C SER A 79 14.84 -13.66 28.85
N ASN A 80 15.25 -13.62 27.59
CA ASN A 80 16.60 -13.94 27.14
C ASN A 80 17.58 -12.77 27.26
N GLY A 81 17.10 -11.58 27.67
CA GLY A 81 17.91 -10.37 27.74
C GLY A 81 18.20 -9.74 26.37
N ASN A 82 17.50 -10.16 25.31
CA ASN A 82 17.57 -9.59 23.96
C ASN A 82 16.81 -8.26 23.88
N VAL A 83 17.17 -7.31 24.74
CA VAL A 83 16.53 -5.99 24.84
C VAL A 83 17.49 -4.90 24.39
N LEU A 84 16.96 -3.87 23.75
CA LEU A 84 17.72 -2.68 23.35
C LEU A 84 17.23 -1.47 24.15
N SER A 85 18.12 -0.52 24.41
CA SER A 85 17.73 0.76 24.99
C SER A 85 16.84 1.53 24.02
N SER A 86 15.92 2.33 24.55
CA SER A 86 15.06 3.22 23.76
C SER A 86 15.89 4.06 22.81
N ASP A 87 16.96 4.68 23.31
CA ASP A 87 17.75 5.66 22.56
C ASP A 87 18.44 4.99 21.36
N THR A 88 19.10 3.85 21.61
CA THR A 88 19.71 3.03 20.54
C THR A 88 18.70 2.49 19.53
N THR A 89 17.46 2.26 19.96
CA THR A 89 16.40 1.75 19.09
C THR A 89 15.89 2.84 18.17
N PHE A 90 15.62 4.05 18.69
CA PHE A 90 15.16 5.18 17.89
C PHE A 90 16.22 5.61 16.87
N ASP A 91 17.49 5.69 17.26
CA ASP A 91 18.60 6.00 16.34
C ASP A 91 18.68 4.99 15.18
N ALA A 92 18.52 3.70 15.48
CA ALA A 92 18.56 2.64 14.47
C ALA A 92 17.34 2.68 13.53
N LEU A 93 16.16 3.04 14.06
CA LEU A 93 14.93 3.16 13.29
C LEU A 93 14.97 4.37 12.34
N GLU A 94 15.39 5.53 12.82
CA GLU A 94 15.58 6.73 12.00
C GLU A 94 16.54 6.46 10.83
N LYS A 95 17.67 5.82 11.11
CA LYS A 95 18.66 5.46 10.09
C LYS A 95 18.14 4.44 9.06
N LYS A 96 17.34 3.46 9.50
CA LYS A 96 16.85 2.36 8.64
C LYS A 96 15.67 2.77 7.77
N TYR A 97 14.79 3.61 8.28
CA TYR A 97 13.56 4.00 7.59
C TYR A 97 13.58 5.43 7.03
N ALA A 98 14.68 6.16 7.22
CA ALA A 98 14.84 7.55 6.80
C ALA A 98 13.65 8.43 7.25
N LEU A 99 13.26 8.24 8.52
CA LEU A 99 12.22 9.03 9.20
C LEU A 99 12.72 10.44 9.51
#